data_AF-A0A971EGA3-F1
#
_entry.id   AF-A0A971EGA3-F1
#
_cell.length_a   1.000
_cell.length_b   1.000
_cell.length_c   1.000
_cell.angle_alpha   90.00
_cell.angle_beta   90.00
_cell.angle_gamma   90.00
#
_symmetry.space_group_name_H-M   'P 1'
#
loop_
_entity.id
_entity.type
_entity.pdbx_description
1 polymer ?
#
loop_
_entity_poly.entity_id
_entity_poly.type
_entity_poly.pdbx_seq_one_letter_code
_entity_poly.pdbx_strand_id
1 'polypeptide(L)'
;MSLRDRLVNSMKTSPNLWICVWALFLLNLLMVYILIRGMSWAAGIIFAVLLLAGALAVLFIANYKPPEPELDEDIQARLEKLMEEIRPYCEEVFDIQVKKALRPIEFEYREKFSQGLAWLWEKVDDFYAQVEQVTQDGRTIFQLVNPAQEEKAKLVESLQEGAQQVLKIIQDLQRRRFYDQDDISSRIQAKITDFRNSLLKERQYYYESVYKILWEQARSQGRETEMADYLSPVKLGQQFSIIVEKTLASRVADFNNSLTEDLENFSADIVGRFQKSTVHVLNHLRNMKSLLEKLIDLSTHESRMLLKRLDEYLQQVSQLEERAGEMLVSLAWQDIMVEKRWGEIQERLFSIKDKVMENTEEGVLESIEGVVEEAIPGLSAVPRDTSHAVFYKALLEAELIYQTYINQKMPEVLDDGVYSLLQFIRPLEILAANSIRISDEGLNRLRKRKNLNKEGGIQSLFDQVRMSVEFHYPQVANILEGVFPRRFQQFASNPYLKNKPDNLDQAAWMIFNAALDRQNLTEDGCLLVGLLLVISQIRDKHIDPFNNIPLGMEDKEEVHIVREIVYRAISILVQKDLSEFTSNRSRQVLVNQP
;
A
#
# COMPACT_ATOMS: atom_id res chain seq x y z
N MET A 1 38.37 -26.02 -57.16
CA MET A 1 38.16 -26.72 -55.87
C MET A 1 37.12 -27.81 -56.11
N SER A 2 37.49 -29.09 -55.95
CA SER A 2 36.60 -30.20 -56.30
C SER A 2 35.40 -30.27 -55.34
N LEU A 3 34.28 -30.87 -55.76
CA LEU A 3 33.12 -31.10 -54.88
C LEU A 3 33.52 -31.85 -53.59
N ARG A 4 34.50 -32.75 -53.70
CA ARG A 4 35.10 -33.47 -52.57
C ARG A 4 35.79 -32.53 -51.60
N ASP A 5 36.55 -31.55 -52.09
CA ASP A 5 37.25 -30.58 -51.24
C ASP A 5 36.29 -29.63 -50.53
N ARG A 6 35.19 -29.24 -51.19
CA ARG A 6 34.12 -28.43 -50.57
C ARG A 6 33.38 -29.21 -49.48
N LEU A 7 33.10 -30.50 -49.71
CA LEU A 7 32.49 -31.39 -48.73
C LEU A 7 33.39 -31.61 -47.50
N VAL A 8 34.69 -31.85 -47.73
CA VAL A 8 35.66 -32.04 -46.64
C VAL A 8 35.84 -30.75 -45.83
N ASN A 9 35.89 -29.58 -46.47
CA ASN A 9 35.95 -28.31 -45.74
C ASN A 9 34.65 -27.98 -44.99
N SER A 10 33.49 -28.31 -45.54
CA SER A 10 32.20 -28.16 -44.85
C SER A 10 32.11 -29.07 -43.62
N MET A 11 32.57 -30.32 -43.73
CA MET A 11 32.61 -31.25 -42.58
C MET A 11 33.53 -30.77 -41.46
N LYS A 12 34.66 -30.13 -41.79
CA LYS A 12 35.60 -29.59 -40.80
C LYS A 12 35.11 -28.32 -40.12
N THR A 13 34.33 -27.49 -40.82
CA THR A 13 33.89 -26.17 -40.30
C THR A 13 32.57 -26.23 -39.55
N SER A 14 31.71 -27.21 -39.79
CA SER A 14 30.39 -27.31 -39.16
C SER A 14 30.03 -28.76 -38.78
N PRO A 15 30.76 -29.37 -37.81
CA PRO A 15 30.58 -30.78 -37.44
C PRO A 15 29.16 -31.08 -36.92
N ASN A 16 28.55 -30.16 -36.17
CA ASN A 16 27.18 -30.33 -35.64
C ASN A 16 26.12 -30.45 -36.74
N LEU A 17 26.29 -29.73 -37.85
CA LEU A 17 25.36 -29.74 -38.98
C LEU A 17 25.43 -31.09 -39.72
N TRP A 18 26.63 -31.64 -39.86
CA TRP A 18 26.84 -32.97 -40.44
C TRP A 18 26.34 -34.11 -39.55
N ILE A 19 26.44 -33.96 -38.22
CA ILE A 19 25.85 -34.91 -37.28
C ILE A 19 24.32 -34.92 -37.39
N CYS A 20 23.67 -33.75 -37.48
CA CYS A 20 22.23 -33.65 -37.71
C CYS A 20 21.80 -34.27 -39.05
N VAL A 21 22.59 -34.07 -40.11
CA VAL A 21 22.34 -34.66 -41.44
C VAL A 21 22.45 -36.19 -41.41
N TRP A 22 23.47 -36.74 -40.74
CA TRP A 22 23.62 -38.19 -40.59
C TRP A 22 22.54 -38.79 -39.67
N ALA A 23 22.14 -38.09 -38.61
CA ALA A 23 21.03 -38.49 -37.75
C ALA A 23 19.71 -38.53 -38.53
N LEU A 24 19.40 -37.48 -39.32
CA LEU A 24 18.22 -37.45 -40.20
C LEU A 24 18.27 -38.54 -41.26
N PHE A 25 19.44 -38.83 -41.84
CA PHE A 25 19.60 -39.90 -42.81
C PHE A 25 19.33 -41.28 -42.19
N LEU A 26 19.87 -41.56 -41.01
CA LEU A 26 19.64 -42.80 -40.26
C LEU A 26 18.19 -42.95 -39.81
N LEU A 27 17.55 -41.85 -39.38
CA LEU A 27 16.16 -41.84 -38.92
C LEU A 27 15.20 -42.06 -40.10
N ASN A 28 15.51 -41.50 -41.28
CA ASN A 28 14.77 -41.78 -42.51
C ASN A 28 14.94 -43.24 -42.98
N LEU A 29 16.15 -43.80 -42.92
CA LEU A 29 16.40 -45.21 -43.24
C LEU A 29 15.63 -46.15 -42.30
N LEU A 30 15.55 -45.80 -41.02
CA LEU A 30 14.79 -46.52 -40.00
C LEU A 30 13.27 -46.43 -40.25
N MET A 31 12.75 -45.25 -40.60
CA MET A 31 11.34 -45.06 -40.96
C MET A 31 10.94 -45.88 -42.19
N VAL A 32 11.77 -45.89 -43.23
CA VAL A 32 11.57 -46.71 -44.43
C VAL A 32 11.58 -48.20 -44.06
N TYR A 33 12.49 -48.63 -43.19
CA TYR A 33 12.56 -50.03 -42.74
C TYR A 33 11.35 -50.46 -41.90
N ILE A 34 10.85 -49.59 -41.02
CA ILE A 34 9.65 -49.84 -40.18
C ILE A 34 8.37 -49.90 -41.04
N LEU A 35 8.24 -49.01 -42.04
CA LEU A 35 7.11 -48.98 -42.97
C LEU A 35 7.02 -50.21 -43.87
N ILE A 36 8.16 -50.80 -44.26
CA ILE A 36 8.19 -51.95 -45.19
C ILE A 36 7.87 -53.28 -44.51
N ARG A 37 8.22 -53.47 -43.23
CA ARG A 37 8.20 -54.82 -42.61
C ARG A 37 7.35 -54.98 -41.36
N GLY A 38 6.76 -53.91 -40.84
CA GLY A 38 6.12 -53.94 -39.52
C GLY A 38 7.17 -54.06 -38.40
N MET A 39 6.84 -53.50 -37.23
CA MET A 39 7.81 -53.28 -36.16
C MET A 39 8.29 -54.61 -35.56
N SER A 40 9.47 -55.08 -35.96
CA SER A 40 10.13 -56.24 -35.34
C SER A 40 10.97 -55.79 -34.14
N TRP A 41 11.01 -56.61 -33.09
CA TRP A 41 11.78 -56.33 -31.88
C TRP A 41 13.28 -56.04 -32.16
N ALA A 42 13.84 -56.65 -33.21
CA ALA A 42 15.20 -56.39 -33.67
C ALA A 42 15.41 -54.95 -34.18
N ALA A 43 14.40 -54.35 -34.81
CA ALA A 43 14.45 -52.94 -35.23
C ALA A 43 14.45 -52.00 -34.01
N GLY A 44 13.73 -52.36 -32.94
CA GLY A 44 13.73 -51.63 -31.67
C GLY A 44 15.10 -51.64 -30.99
N ILE A 45 15.81 -52.78 -31.03
CA ILE A 45 17.17 -52.89 -30.48
C ILE A 45 18.16 -52.03 -31.27
N ILE A 46 18.08 -52.04 -32.60
CA ILE A 46 18.95 -51.19 -33.45
C ILE A 46 18.68 -49.70 -33.18
N PHE A 47 17.42 -49.32 -32.99
CA PHE A 47 17.05 -47.95 -32.63
C PHE A 47 17.60 -47.55 -31.25
N ALA A 48 17.51 -48.44 -30.25
CA ALA A 48 18.07 -48.19 -28.93
C ALA A 48 19.59 -48.02 -28.96
N VAL A 49 20.31 -48.82 -29.76
CA VAL A 49 21.75 -48.68 -29.95
C VAL A 49 22.11 -47.37 -30.64
N LEU A 50 21.34 -46.95 -31.66
CA LEU A 50 21.55 -45.67 -32.33
C LEU A 50 21.25 -44.48 -31.41
N LEU A 51 20.22 -44.58 -30.56
CA LEU A 51 19.93 -43.58 -29.53
C LEU A 51 21.05 -43.48 -28.50
N LEU A 52 21.57 -44.62 -28.03
CA LEU A 52 22.70 -44.66 -27.09
C LEU A 52 23.98 -44.09 -27.71
N ALA A 53 24.28 -44.45 -28.96
CA ALA A 53 25.43 -43.91 -29.69
C ALA A 53 25.28 -42.39 -29.95
N GLY A 54 24.06 -41.94 -30.28
CA GLY A 54 23.74 -40.52 -30.41
C GLY A 54 23.87 -39.75 -29.09
N ALA A 55 23.36 -40.31 -28.00
CA ALA A 55 23.49 -39.72 -26.66
C ALA A 55 24.95 -39.67 -26.20
N LEU A 56 25.75 -40.71 -26.46
CA LEU A 56 27.18 -40.74 -26.19
C LEU A 56 27.94 -39.70 -27.03
N ALA A 57 27.59 -39.53 -28.31
CA ALA A 57 28.20 -38.50 -29.16
C ALA A 57 27.82 -37.08 -28.68
N VAL A 58 26.58 -36.86 -28.26
CA VAL A 58 26.13 -35.58 -27.67
C VAL A 58 26.86 -35.32 -26.35
N LEU A 59 27.01 -36.31 -25.48
CA LEU A 59 27.81 -36.18 -24.24
C LEU A 59 29.29 -35.90 -24.54
N PHE A 60 29.84 -36.54 -25.57
CA PHE A 60 31.23 -36.31 -25.98
C PHE A 60 31.43 -34.88 -26.51
N ILE A 61 30.47 -34.33 -27.27
CA ILE A 61 30.50 -32.96 -27.80
C ILE A 61 30.19 -31.92 -26.71
N ALA A 62 29.24 -32.19 -25.81
CA ALA A 62 28.94 -31.34 -24.66
C ALA A 62 30.15 -31.20 -23.72
N ASN A 63 30.96 -32.25 -23.61
CA ASN A 63 32.22 -32.25 -22.85
C ASN A 63 33.46 -31.91 -23.70
N TYR A 64 33.32 -31.72 -25.02
CA TYR A 64 34.41 -31.29 -25.89
C TYR A 64 34.60 -29.78 -25.73
N LYS A 65 35.40 -29.36 -24.75
CA LYS A 65 36.00 -28.03 -24.76
C LYS A 65 37.05 -28.04 -25.87
N PRO A 66 36.90 -27.26 -26.96
CA PRO A 66 38.01 -27.13 -27.91
C PRO A 66 39.25 -26.73 -27.11
N PRO A 67 40.45 -27.28 -27.41
CA PRO A 67 41.66 -26.79 -26.77
C PRO A 67 41.70 -25.28 -27.02
N GLU A 68 41.67 -24.49 -25.94
CA GLU A 68 41.91 -23.06 -26.05
C GLU A 68 43.28 -22.94 -26.75
N PRO A 69 43.36 -22.31 -27.94
CA PRO A 69 44.67 -22.06 -28.53
C PRO A 69 45.41 -21.19 -27.52
N GLU A 70 46.51 -21.72 -26.97
CA GLU A 70 47.41 -20.97 -26.09
C GLU A 70 47.76 -19.66 -26.80
N LEU A 71 47.22 -18.55 -26.29
CA LEU A 71 47.66 -17.23 -26.71
C LEU A 71 49.05 -17.02 -26.14
N ASP A 72 49.85 -16.22 -26.87
CA ASP A 72 51.17 -15.75 -26.46
C ASP A 72 51.11 -15.24 -25.00
N GLU A 73 51.96 -15.74 -24.12
CA GLU A 73 52.03 -15.33 -22.69
C GLU A 73 52.08 -13.78 -22.54
N ASP A 74 52.64 -13.10 -23.54
CA ASP A 74 52.78 -11.64 -23.61
C ASP A 74 51.43 -10.90 -23.73
N ILE A 75 50.42 -11.49 -24.38
CA ILE A 75 49.07 -10.90 -24.48
C ILE A 75 48.32 -11.08 -23.16
N GLN A 76 48.46 -12.24 -22.53
CA GLN A 76 47.84 -12.51 -21.23
C GLN A 76 48.42 -11.59 -20.14
N ALA A 77 49.74 -11.43 -20.09
CA ALA A 77 50.41 -10.52 -19.16
C ALA A 77 49.98 -9.05 -19.35
N ARG A 78 49.76 -8.61 -20.60
CA ARG A 78 49.25 -7.25 -20.90
C ARG A 78 47.81 -7.05 -20.45
N LEU A 79 46.96 -8.06 -20.63
CA LEU A 79 45.55 -8.01 -20.23
C LEU A 79 45.42 -7.99 -18.70
N GLU A 80 46.22 -8.78 -17.99
CA GLU A 80 46.30 -8.78 -16.53
C GLU A 80 46.75 -7.41 -15.99
N LYS A 81 47.81 -6.82 -16.58
CA LYS A 81 48.28 -5.49 -16.21
C LYS A 81 47.21 -4.40 -16.46
N LEU A 82 46.52 -4.47 -17.60
CA LEU A 82 45.43 -3.54 -17.91
C LEU A 82 44.26 -3.69 -16.92
N MET A 83 43.94 -4.91 -16.49
CA MET A 83 42.94 -5.14 -15.45
C MET A 83 43.35 -4.59 -14.09
N GLU A 84 44.64 -4.68 -13.71
CA GLU A 84 45.15 -4.07 -12.49
C GLU A 84 45.06 -2.54 -12.52
N GLU A 85 45.35 -1.93 -13.67
CA GLU A 85 45.26 -0.48 -13.86
C GLU A 85 43.82 0.03 -13.86
N ILE A 86 42.86 -0.75 -14.39
CA ILE A 86 41.45 -0.35 -14.52
C ILE A 86 40.63 -0.65 -13.26
N ARG A 87 41.02 -1.67 -12.48
CA ARG A 87 40.32 -2.08 -11.25
C ARG A 87 39.94 -0.90 -10.33
N PRO A 88 40.84 0.02 -9.94
CA PRO A 88 40.46 1.13 -9.05
C PRO A 88 39.40 2.06 -9.66
N TYR A 89 39.43 2.29 -10.98
CA TYR A 89 38.42 3.09 -11.67
C TYR A 89 37.06 2.39 -11.70
N CYS A 90 37.04 1.07 -11.91
CA CYS A 90 35.80 0.29 -11.82
C CYS A 90 35.24 0.27 -10.39
N GLU A 91 36.09 0.22 -9.35
CA GLU A 91 35.63 0.32 -7.96
C GLU A 91 35.00 1.67 -7.66
N GLU A 92 35.59 2.77 -8.14
CA GLU A 92 35.02 4.11 -8.00
C GLU A 92 33.68 4.23 -8.74
N VAL A 93 33.60 3.75 -9.99
CA VAL A 93 32.37 3.75 -10.78
C VAL A 93 31.29 2.90 -10.10
N PHE A 94 31.63 1.74 -9.56
CA PHE A 94 30.71 0.89 -8.81
C PHE A 94 30.13 1.62 -7.61
N ASP A 95 30.97 2.22 -6.78
CA ASP A 95 30.54 2.93 -5.58
C ASP A 95 29.67 4.16 -5.91
N ILE A 96 30.03 4.91 -6.97
CA ILE A 96 29.23 6.04 -7.45
C ILE A 96 27.84 5.55 -7.90
N GLN A 97 27.77 4.48 -8.69
CA GLN A 97 26.51 3.99 -9.23
C GLN A 97 25.60 3.38 -8.17
N VAL A 98 26.16 2.58 -7.26
CA VAL A 98 25.42 2.04 -6.11
C VAL A 98 24.89 3.18 -5.25
N LYS A 99 25.72 4.19 -4.94
CA LYS A 99 25.30 5.35 -4.14
C LYS A 99 24.23 6.18 -4.86
N LYS A 100 24.35 6.38 -6.17
CA LYS A 100 23.38 7.12 -6.99
C LYS A 100 22.01 6.42 -7.00
N ALA A 101 21.98 5.09 -7.04
CA ALA A 101 20.76 4.31 -7.00
C ALA A 101 20.13 4.27 -5.60
N LEU A 102 20.93 4.12 -4.53
CA LEU A 102 20.42 3.91 -3.18
C LEU A 102 20.11 5.18 -2.41
N ARG A 103 20.84 6.28 -2.65
CA ARG A 103 20.68 7.53 -1.88
C ARG A 103 19.26 8.14 -1.98
N PRO A 104 18.59 8.17 -3.15
CA PRO A 104 17.21 8.63 -3.23
C PRO A 104 16.27 7.76 -2.39
N ILE A 105 16.45 6.44 -2.45
CA ILE A 105 15.66 5.45 -1.70
C ILE A 105 15.86 5.63 -0.20
N GLU A 106 17.11 5.72 0.26
CA GLU A 106 17.44 5.97 1.66
C GLU A 106 16.77 7.24 2.19
N PHE A 107 16.87 8.34 1.43
CA PHE A 107 16.29 9.61 1.82
C PHE A 107 14.76 9.54 1.88
N GLU A 108 14.13 8.99 0.84
CA GLU A 108 12.69 8.83 0.74
C GLU A 108 12.12 7.99 1.89
N TYR A 109 12.71 6.83 2.18
CA TYR A 109 12.25 5.98 3.27
C TYR A 109 12.49 6.60 4.64
N ARG A 110 13.65 7.23 4.85
CA ARG A 110 13.96 7.87 6.12
C ARG A 110 13.01 9.04 6.39
N GLU A 111 12.72 9.85 5.38
CA GLU A 111 11.77 10.95 5.49
C GLU A 111 10.35 10.45 5.72
N LYS A 112 9.85 9.54 4.86
CA LYS A 112 8.48 8.99 4.96
C LYS A 112 8.23 8.35 6.32
N PHE A 113 9.17 7.55 6.81
CA PHE A 113 9.02 6.84 8.07
C PHE A 113 9.12 7.79 9.27
N SER A 114 10.07 8.74 9.24
CA SER A 114 10.19 9.75 10.31
C SER A 114 8.92 10.61 10.41
N GLN A 115 8.34 10.99 9.28
CA GLN A 115 7.06 11.71 9.25
C GLN A 115 5.92 10.84 9.78
N GLY A 116 5.84 9.57 9.38
CA GLY A 116 4.84 8.62 9.88
C GLY A 116 4.92 8.43 11.40
N LEU A 117 6.14 8.29 11.94
CA LEU A 117 6.35 8.24 13.39
C LEU A 117 6.01 9.53 14.09
N ALA A 118 6.47 10.68 13.58
CA ALA A 118 6.21 11.98 14.21
C ALA A 118 4.70 12.22 14.35
N TRP A 119 3.96 11.86 13.31
CA TRP A 119 2.50 11.95 13.31
C TRP A 119 1.85 10.96 14.28
N LEU A 120 2.34 9.72 14.36
CA LEU A 120 1.85 8.76 15.35
C LEU A 120 2.03 9.31 16.77
N TRP A 121 3.22 9.84 17.06
CA TRP A 121 3.50 10.47 18.35
C TRP A 121 2.57 11.66 18.61
N GLU A 122 2.36 12.54 17.62
CA GLU A 122 1.42 13.66 17.73
C GLU A 122 0.00 13.18 18.13
N LYS A 123 -0.45 12.04 17.60
CA LYS A 123 -1.77 11.49 17.96
C LYS A 123 -1.87 11.03 19.40
N VAL A 124 -0.80 10.50 19.99
CA VAL A 124 -0.83 9.95 21.35
C VAL A 124 -0.27 10.93 22.40
N ASP A 125 0.50 11.93 21.98
CA ASP A 125 1.16 12.92 22.84
C ASP A 125 0.14 13.71 23.67
N ASP A 126 -0.93 14.22 23.04
CA ASP A 126 -1.99 14.97 23.74
C ASP A 126 -2.70 14.12 24.79
N PHE A 127 -2.95 12.84 24.47
CA PHE A 127 -3.59 11.91 25.41
C PHE A 127 -2.65 11.60 26.59
N TYR A 128 -1.40 11.23 26.32
CA TYR A 128 -0.46 10.90 27.39
C TYR A 128 -0.10 12.09 28.27
N ALA A 129 -0.01 13.31 27.71
CA ALA A 129 0.19 14.52 28.49
C ALA A 129 -0.97 14.77 29.46
N GLN A 130 -2.22 14.55 29.02
CA GLN A 130 -3.38 14.67 29.89
C GLN A 130 -3.45 13.58 30.95
N VAL A 131 -3.10 12.34 30.59
CA VAL A 131 -3.01 11.25 31.58
C VAL A 131 -1.96 11.58 32.64
N GLU A 132 -0.79 12.08 32.25
CA GLU A 132 0.26 12.51 33.16
C GLU A 132 -0.23 13.63 34.09
N GLN A 133 -0.86 14.68 33.54
CA GLN A 133 -1.39 15.80 34.31
C GLN A 133 -2.43 15.36 35.34
N VAL A 134 -3.46 14.61 34.91
CA VAL A 134 -4.52 14.13 35.81
C VAL A 134 -3.93 13.21 36.89
N THR A 135 -2.98 12.37 36.53
CA THR A 135 -2.31 11.48 37.50
C THR A 135 -1.51 12.27 38.55
N GLN A 136 -0.91 13.41 38.17
CA GLN A 136 -0.24 14.32 39.10
C GLN A 136 -1.24 15.06 39.99
N ASP A 137 -2.36 15.54 39.43
CA ASP A 137 -3.44 16.22 40.19
C ASP A 137 -4.01 15.30 41.28
N GLY A 138 -4.22 14.02 40.97
CA GLY A 138 -4.71 13.00 41.91
C GLY A 138 -3.86 12.89 43.19
N ARG A 139 -2.53 13.02 43.08
CA ARG A 139 -1.63 12.97 44.25
C ARG A 139 -1.92 14.08 45.26
N THR A 140 -2.25 15.28 44.78
CA THR A 140 -2.57 16.41 45.66
C THR A 140 -3.92 16.21 46.35
N ILE A 141 -4.88 15.57 45.68
CA ILE A 141 -6.21 15.28 46.21
C ILE A 141 -6.13 14.21 47.30
N PHE A 142 -5.31 13.18 47.10
CA PHE A 142 -5.12 12.11 48.08
C PHE A 142 -4.51 12.58 49.40
N GLN A 143 -3.68 13.63 49.40
CA GLN A 143 -3.13 14.22 50.61
C GLN A 143 -4.18 14.90 51.51
N LEU A 144 -5.37 15.20 50.96
CA LEU A 144 -6.48 15.82 51.68
C LEU A 144 -7.38 14.79 52.37
N VAL A 145 -7.22 13.49 52.07
CA VAL A 145 -8.00 12.40 52.67
C VAL A 145 -7.47 12.10 54.07
N ASN A 146 -8.36 11.98 55.05
CA ASN A 146 -7.96 11.63 56.41
C ASN A 146 -7.59 10.14 56.52
N PRO A 147 -6.34 9.79 56.86
CA PRO A 147 -5.90 8.39 56.94
C PRO A 147 -6.36 7.65 58.20
N ALA A 148 -7.17 8.27 59.08
CA ALA A 148 -7.58 7.68 60.36
C ALA A 148 -8.34 6.34 60.24
N GLN A 149 -8.91 6.03 59.07
CA GLN A 149 -9.55 4.76 58.76
C GLN A 149 -8.64 3.89 57.90
N GLU A 150 -8.25 2.71 58.40
CA GLU A 150 -7.29 1.80 57.73
C GLU A 150 -7.71 1.42 56.30
N GLU A 151 -9.02 1.23 56.07
CA GLU A 151 -9.57 0.93 54.76
C GLU A 151 -9.40 2.07 53.75
N LYS A 152 -9.55 3.34 54.19
CA LYS A 152 -9.29 4.53 53.36
C LYS A 152 -7.80 4.66 53.04
N ALA A 153 -6.94 4.42 54.02
CA ALA A 153 -5.49 4.44 53.82
C ALA A 153 -5.06 3.43 52.74
N LYS A 154 -5.59 2.19 52.78
CA LYS A 154 -5.32 1.15 51.76
C LYS A 154 -5.85 1.53 50.37
N LEU A 155 -7.02 2.16 50.28
CA LEU A 155 -7.56 2.64 49.00
C LEU A 155 -6.69 3.76 48.40
N VAL A 156 -6.25 4.70 49.22
CA VAL A 156 -5.35 5.79 48.79
C VAL A 156 -4.00 5.23 48.34
N GLU A 157 -3.43 4.27 49.06
CA GLU A 157 -2.17 3.60 48.67
C GLU A 157 -2.32 2.89 47.33
N SER A 158 -3.39 2.11 47.15
CA SER A 158 -3.69 1.41 45.88
C SER A 158 -3.89 2.38 44.70
N LEU A 159 -4.52 3.53 44.95
CA LEU A 159 -4.71 4.59 43.95
C LEU A 159 -3.38 5.26 43.57
N GLN A 160 -2.50 5.49 44.55
CA GLN A 160 -1.17 6.04 44.33
C GLN A 160 -0.27 5.06 43.55
N GLU A 161 -0.34 3.76 43.85
CA GLU A 161 0.35 2.72 43.09
C GLU A 161 -0.13 2.65 41.65
N GLY A 162 -1.46 2.65 41.42
CA GLY A 162 -2.05 2.68 40.08
C GLY A 162 -1.61 3.90 39.27
N ALA A 163 -1.64 5.08 39.89
CA ALA A 163 -1.13 6.33 39.33
C ALA A 163 0.36 6.22 38.94
N GLN A 164 1.19 5.65 39.82
CA GLN A 164 2.62 5.49 39.54
C GLN A 164 2.91 4.50 38.43
N GLN A 165 2.11 3.43 38.32
CA GLN A 165 2.21 2.46 37.22
C GLN A 165 1.85 3.10 35.87
N VAL A 166 0.79 3.91 35.81
CA VAL A 166 0.40 4.67 34.62
C VAL A 166 1.51 5.65 34.19
N LEU A 167 2.06 6.42 35.13
CA LEU A 167 3.18 7.34 34.84
C LEU A 167 4.40 6.60 34.31
N LYS A 168 4.74 5.44 34.88
CA LYS A 168 5.86 4.63 34.41
C LYS A 168 5.66 4.16 32.95
N ILE A 169 4.45 3.70 32.60
CA ILE A 169 4.13 3.28 31.23
C ILE A 169 4.32 4.45 30.24
N ILE A 170 3.86 5.65 30.60
CA ILE A 170 3.99 6.85 29.77
C ILE A 170 5.46 7.25 29.60
N GLN A 171 6.24 7.27 30.69
CA GLN A 171 7.66 7.61 30.65
C GLN A 171 8.47 6.59 29.83
N ASP A 172 8.16 5.30 29.95
CA ASP A 172 8.80 4.24 29.18
C ASP A 172 8.49 4.37 27.67
N LEU A 173 7.26 4.79 27.31
CA LEU A 173 6.90 5.13 25.93
C LEU A 173 7.65 6.36 25.43
N GLN A 174 7.65 7.47 26.16
CA GLN A 174 8.32 8.71 25.77
C GLN A 174 9.84 8.50 25.54
N ARG A 175 10.49 7.68 26.37
CA ARG A 175 11.91 7.32 26.16
C ARG A 175 12.10 6.51 24.88
N ARG A 176 11.17 5.61 24.56
CA ARG A 176 11.19 4.78 23.35
C ARG A 176 11.07 5.56 22.05
N ARG A 177 10.45 6.74 22.05
CA ARG A 177 10.42 7.65 20.89
C ARG A 177 11.77 7.86 20.24
N PHE A 178 12.80 8.11 21.06
CA PHE A 178 14.16 8.35 20.57
C PHE A 178 14.82 7.05 20.06
N TYR A 179 14.56 5.93 20.75
CA TYR A 179 15.06 4.62 20.33
C TYR A 179 14.45 4.15 19.01
N ASP A 180 13.14 4.35 18.81
CA ASP A 180 12.46 3.95 17.57
C ASP A 180 13.03 4.73 16.36
N GLN A 181 13.33 6.03 16.54
CA GLN A 181 13.93 6.87 15.50
C GLN A 181 15.36 6.42 15.11
N ASP A 182 16.17 6.05 16.11
CA ASP A 182 17.51 5.52 15.90
C ASP A 182 17.50 4.09 15.31
N ASP A 183 16.53 3.27 15.69
CA ASP A 183 16.39 1.88 15.19
C ASP A 183 16.07 1.87 13.69
N ILE A 184 15.20 2.76 13.20
CA ILE A 184 14.92 2.88 11.75
C ILE A 184 16.15 3.27 10.98
N SER A 185 16.87 4.29 11.47
CA SER A 185 18.10 4.76 10.80
C SER A 185 19.10 3.61 10.72
N SER A 186 19.20 2.80 11.78
CA SER A 186 20.07 1.62 11.83
C SER A 186 19.60 0.50 10.90
N ARG A 187 18.29 0.23 10.82
CA ARG A 187 17.70 -0.80 9.93
C ARG A 187 17.85 -0.46 8.46
N ILE A 188 17.56 0.78 8.08
CA ILE A 188 17.76 1.26 6.70
C ILE A 188 19.23 1.13 6.32
N GLN A 189 20.15 1.55 7.21
CA GLN A 189 21.59 1.42 6.97
C GLN A 189 22.06 -0.03 6.90
N ALA A 190 21.53 -0.93 7.74
CA ALA A 190 21.82 -2.35 7.69
C ALA A 190 21.38 -2.95 6.35
N LYS A 191 20.16 -2.67 5.89
CA LYS A 191 19.65 -3.13 4.58
C LYS A 191 20.46 -2.58 3.41
N ILE A 192 20.82 -1.29 3.43
CA ILE A 192 21.69 -0.68 2.43
C ILE A 192 23.06 -1.39 2.40
N THR A 193 23.60 -1.70 3.58
CA THR A 193 24.88 -2.40 3.71
C THR A 193 24.78 -3.83 3.19
N ASP A 194 23.70 -4.55 3.51
CA ASP A 194 23.45 -5.91 3.02
C ASP A 194 23.28 -5.95 1.50
N PHE A 195 22.53 -5.00 0.93
CA PHE A 195 22.38 -4.86 -0.50
C PHE A 195 23.73 -4.56 -1.17
N ARG A 196 24.50 -3.61 -0.63
CA ARG A 196 25.85 -3.32 -1.12
C ARG A 196 26.76 -4.55 -1.05
N ASN A 197 26.72 -5.29 0.06
CA ASN A 197 27.49 -6.52 0.24
C ASN A 197 27.08 -7.60 -0.75
N SER A 198 25.78 -7.70 -1.08
CA SER A 198 25.29 -8.63 -2.11
C SER A 198 25.88 -8.30 -3.48
N LEU A 199 25.96 -7.02 -3.84
CA LEU A 199 26.55 -6.58 -5.10
C LEU A 199 28.08 -6.71 -5.12
N LEU A 200 28.74 -6.50 -3.97
CA LEU A 200 30.19 -6.70 -3.82
C LEU A 200 30.61 -8.15 -4.04
N LYS A 201 29.78 -9.13 -3.64
CA LYS A 201 30.03 -10.55 -3.92
C LYS A 201 30.03 -10.86 -5.41
N GLU A 202 29.31 -10.08 -6.20
CA GLU A 202 29.19 -10.25 -7.65
C GLU A 202 30.15 -9.37 -8.45
N ARG A 203 30.91 -8.52 -7.74
CA ARG A 203 31.97 -7.69 -8.31
C ARG A 203 32.98 -8.49 -9.14
N GLN A 204 33.26 -9.71 -8.70
CA GLN A 204 34.15 -10.63 -9.39
C GLN A 204 33.60 -11.04 -10.78
N TYR A 205 32.29 -11.27 -10.90
CA TYR A 205 31.65 -11.58 -12.20
C TYR A 205 31.69 -10.40 -13.16
N TYR A 206 31.64 -9.16 -12.65
CA TYR A 206 31.81 -7.97 -13.48
C TYR A 206 33.26 -7.85 -13.99
N TYR A 207 34.25 -8.10 -13.14
CA TYR A 207 35.65 -8.15 -13.57
C TYR A 207 35.90 -9.26 -14.58
N GLU A 208 35.32 -10.44 -14.40
CA GLU A 208 35.41 -11.55 -15.35
C GLU A 208 34.71 -11.23 -16.68
N SER A 209 33.58 -10.51 -16.65
CA SER A 209 32.88 -10.07 -17.86
C SER A 209 33.69 -9.03 -18.63
N VAL A 210 34.27 -8.04 -17.94
CA VAL A 210 35.17 -7.06 -18.55
C VAL A 210 36.40 -7.75 -19.12
N TYR A 211 37.04 -8.64 -18.35
CA TYR A 211 38.18 -9.45 -18.82
C TYR A 211 37.83 -10.25 -20.07
N LYS A 212 36.65 -10.88 -20.12
CA LYS A 212 36.19 -11.65 -21.28
C LYS A 212 35.95 -10.78 -22.50
N ILE A 213 35.39 -9.58 -22.34
CA ILE A 213 35.22 -8.61 -23.44
C ILE A 213 36.59 -8.18 -23.97
N LEU A 214 37.53 -7.87 -23.08
CA LEU A 214 38.91 -7.51 -23.43
C LEU A 214 39.61 -8.66 -24.16
N TRP A 215 39.38 -9.90 -23.71
CA TRP A 215 39.92 -11.12 -24.30
C TRP A 215 39.37 -11.38 -25.71
N GLU A 216 38.06 -11.26 -25.91
CA GLU A 216 37.41 -11.45 -27.20
C GLU A 216 37.83 -10.35 -28.20
N GLN A 217 37.96 -9.10 -27.74
CA GLN A 217 38.46 -8.00 -28.55
C GLN A 217 39.92 -8.22 -28.95
N ALA A 218 40.77 -8.62 -28.01
CA ALA A 218 42.17 -8.94 -28.27
C ALA A 218 42.34 -10.06 -29.30
N ARG A 219 41.46 -11.06 -29.23
CA ARG A 219 41.42 -12.17 -30.19
C ARG A 219 40.96 -11.74 -31.58
N SER A 220 40.03 -10.79 -31.66
CA SER A 220 39.43 -10.35 -32.92
C SER A 220 40.32 -9.41 -33.76
N GLN A 221 41.21 -8.64 -33.12
CA GLN A 221 41.95 -7.54 -33.77
C GLN A 221 43.44 -7.80 -34.02
N GLY A 222 43.96 -9.01 -33.76
CA GLY A 222 45.27 -9.48 -34.24
C GLY A 222 46.42 -8.46 -34.29
N ARG A 223 47.18 -8.33 -33.20
CA ARG A 223 48.54 -7.70 -33.12
C ARG A 223 48.76 -6.29 -33.68
N GLU A 224 47.75 -5.51 -34.05
CA GLU A 224 47.96 -4.12 -34.47
C GLU A 224 47.59 -3.08 -33.42
N THR A 225 48.39 -2.02 -33.42
CA THR A 225 48.54 -0.86 -32.54
C THR A 225 47.28 -0.02 -32.23
N GLU A 226 46.09 -0.48 -32.61
CA GLU A 226 44.79 0.19 -32.35
C GLU A 226 44.10 -0.24 -31.04
N MET A 227 44.73 -1.16 -30.29
CA MET A 227 44.26 -1.56 -28.95
C MET A 227 44.17 -0.38 -27.97
N ALA A 228 45.07 0.61 -28.04
CA ALA A 228 45.18 1.67 -27.03
C ALA A 228 43.96 2.63 -26.99
N ASP A 229 43.32 2.90 -28.13
CA ASP A 229 42.19 3.86 -28.22
C ASP A 229 40.83 3.23 -27.86
N TYR A 230 40.70 1.90 -27.95
CA TYR A 230 39.51 1.14 -27.53
C TYR A 230 39.63 0.57 -26.11
N LEU A 231 40.86 0.31 -25.63
CA LEU A 231 41.16 -0.10 -24.26
C LEU A 231 41.39 1.09 -23.32
N SER A 232 40.86 2.27 -23.65
CA SER A 232 40.92 3.42 -22.75
C SER A 232 40.22 3.05 -21.42
N PRO A 233 40.90 3.20 -20.27
CA PRO A 233 40.31 2.95 -18.95
C PRO A 233 38.95 3.65 -18.76
N VAL A 234 38.77 4.81 -19.41
CA VAL A 234 37.54 5.59 -19.39
C VAL A 234 36.39 4.89 -20.11
N LYS A 235 36.62 4.34 -21.32
CA LYS A 235 35.60 3.62 -22.09
C LYS A 235 35.20 2.31 -21.39
N LEU A 236 36.17 1.63 -20.79
CA LEU A 236 35.93 0.40 -20.03
C LEU A 236 35.18 0.69 -18.72
N GLY A 237 35.49 1.80 -18.05
CA GLY A 237 34.69 2.31 -16.93
C GLY A 237 33.25 2.65 -17.33
N GLN A 238 33.02 3.22 -18.52
CA GLN A 238 31.67 3.48 -19.04
C GLN A 238 30.90 2.19 -19.33
N GLN A 239 31.53 1.19 -19.95
CA GLN A 239 30.90 -0.11 -20.19
C GLN A 239 30.58 -0.84 -18.88
N PHE A 240 31.50 -0.80 -17.92
CA PHE A 240 31.29 -1.30 -16.57
C PHE A 240 30.12 -0.59 -15.88
N SER A 241 30.01 0.74 -16.02
CA SER A 241 28.89 1.52 -15.50
C SER A 241 27.55 1.04 -16.06
N ILE A 242 27.44 0.78 -17.35
CA ILE A 242 26.19 0.32 -17.99
C ILE A 242 25.79 -1.07 -17.45
N ILE A 243 26.77 -1.96 -17.27
CA ILE A 243 26.52 -3.31 -16.72
C ILE A 243 26.01 -3.20 -15.27
N VAL A 244 26.66 -2.37 -14.44
CA VAL A 244 26.26 -2.13 -13.06
C VAL A 244 24.87 -1.49 -12.97
N GLU A 245 24.57 -0.49 -13.81
CA GLU A 245 23.24 0.15 -13.87
C GLU A 245 22.14 -0.86 -14.22
N LYS A 246 22.38 -1.76 -15.18
CA LYS A 246 21.40 -2.79 -15.56
C LYS A 246 21.13 -3.77 -14.43
N THR A 247 22.16 -4.23 -13.72
CA THR A 247 21.95 -5.11 -12.57
C THR A 247 21.27 -4.38 -11.41
N LEU A 248 21.66 -3.12 -11.15
CA LEU A 248 20.99 -2.28 -10.16
C LEU A 248 19.50 -2.14 -10.47
N ALA A 249 19.13 -1.81 -11.70
CA ALA A 249 17.72 -1.65 -12.10
C ALA A 249 16.89 -2.90 -11.83
N SER A 250 17.44 -4.10 -12.07
CA SER A 250 16.75 -5.36 -11.79
C SER A 250 16.57 -5.67 -10.29
N ARG A 251 17.49 -5.21 -9.44
CA ARG A 251 17.52 -5.57 -8.00
C ARG A 251 17.00 -4.48 -7.07
N VAL A 252 16.93 -3.25 -7.56
CA VAL A 252 16.37 -2.13 -6.79
C VAL A 252 14.91 -2.40 -6.46
N ALA A 253 14.14 -3.03 -7.35
CA ALA A 253 12.76 -3.43 -7.06
C ALA A 253 12.67 -4.43 -5.89
N ASP A 254 13.49 -5.48 -5.91
CA ASP A 254 13.52 -6.49 -4.83
C ASP A 254 14.03 -5.89 -3.51
N PHE A 255 15.04 -5.02 -3.57
CA PHE A 255 15.53 -4.27 -2.41
C PHE A 255 14.45 -3.37 -1.84
N ASN A 256 13.72 -2.66 -2.70
CA ASN A 256 12.61 -1.80 -2.32
C ASN A 256 11.54 -2.60 -1.58
N ASN A 257 11.11 -3.73 -2.15
CA ASN A 257 10.11 -4.62 -1.53
C ASN A 257 10.59 -5.16 -0.18
N SER A 258 11.85 -5.61 -0.09
CA SER A 258 12.40 -6.11 1.18
C SER A 258 12.54 -5.02 2.24
N LEU A 259 12.85 -3.79 1.84
CA LEU A 259 12.89 -2.64 2.75
C LEU A 259 11.48 -2.25 3.20
N THR A 260 10.49 -2.32 2.30
CA THR A 260 9.08 -2.11 2.63
C THR A 260 8.61 -3.13 3.68
N GLU A 261 8.81 -4.43 3.45
CA GLU A 261 8.40 -5.50 4.38
C GLU A 261 9.04 -5.33 5.77
N ASP A 262 10.33 -5.00 5.84
CA ASP A 262 11.01 -4.76 7.12
C ASP A 262 10.42 -3.56 7.87
N LEU A 263 10.07 -2.50 7.15
CA LEU A 263 9.47 -1.30 7.74
C LEU A 263 8.00 -1.51 8.12
N GLU A 264 7.27 -2.33 7.38
CA GLU A 264 5.92 -2.78 7.73
C GLU A 264 5.93 -3.54 9.05
N ASN A 265 6.80 -4.55 9.18
CA ASN A 265 6.97 -5.31 10.40
C ASN A 265 7.35 -4.41 11.58
N PHE A 266 8.31 -3.50 11.36
CA PHE A 266 8.72 -2.54 12.38
C PHE A 266 7.60 -1.57 12.80
N SER A 267 6.78 -1.13 11.83
CA SER A 267 5.63 -0.28 12.09
C SER A 267 4.53 -1.01 12.87
N ALA A 268 4.22 -2.25 12.50
CA ALA A 268 3.27 -3.11 13.20
C ALA A 268 3.72 -3.35 14.65
N ASP A 269 5.02 -3.54 14.85
CA ASP A 269 5.64 -3.67 16.17
C ASP A 269 5.47 -2.40 17.01
N ILE A 270 5.63 -1.21 16.43
CA ILE A 270 5.39 0.07 17.11
C ILE A 270 3.91 0.19 17.50
N VAL A 271 3.00 -0.03 16.55
CA VAL A 271 1.55 0.01 16.79
C VAL A 271 1.14 -0.94 17.89
N GLY A 272 1.60 -2.19 17.81
CA GLY A 272 1.32 -3.22 18.80
C GLY A 272 1.78 -2.79 20.20
N ARG A 273 2.92 -2.08 20.29
CA ARG A 273 3.38 -1.48 21.55
C ARG A 273 2.45 -0.35 22.03
N PHE A 274 2.06 0.57 21.17
CA PHE A 274 1.11 1.65 21.54
C PHE A 274 -0.24 1.10 21.98
N GLN A 275 -0.78 0.12 21.27
CA GLN A 275 -2.02 -0.57 21.63
C GLN A 275 -1.85 -1.27 22.98
N LYS A 276 -0.79 -2.05 23.18
CA LYS A 276 -0.52 -2.75 24.45
C LYS A 276 -0.40 -1.77 25.61
N SER A 277 0.38 -0.71 25.47
CA SER A 277 0.54 0.32 26.50
C SER A 277 -0.77 1.04 26.80
N THR A 278 -1.56 1.36 25.78
CA THR A 278 -2.86 2.01 25.94
C THR A 278 -3.88 1.08 26.61
N VAL A 279 -3.86 -0.24 26.33
CA VAL A 279 -4.64 -1.24 27.07
C VAL A 279 -4.23 -1.29 28.54
N HIS A 280 -2.93 -1.26 28.83
CA HIS A 280 -2.46 -1.23 30.22
C HIS A 280 -2.93 0.03 30.94
N VAL A 281 -2.81 1.21 30.31
CA VAL A 281 -3.32 2.47 30.85
C VAL A 281 -4.83 2.40 31.09
N LEU A 282 -5.61 1.90 30.13
CA LEU A 282 -7.06 1.71 30.27
C LEU A 282 -7.41 0.83 31.47
N ASN A 283 -6.72 -0.30 31.66
CA ASN A 283 -6.96 -1.20 32.77
C ASN A 283 -6.65 -0.54 34.12
N HIS A 284 -5.57 0.24 34.22
CA HIS A 284 -5.26 1.00 35.43
C HIS A 284 -6.29 2.10 35.69
N LEU A 285 -6.76 2.83 34.67
CA LEU A 285 -7.80 3.85 34.81
C LEU A 285 -9.14 3.26 35.29
N ARG A 286 -9.54 2.10 34.78
CA ARG A 286 -10.73 1.35 35.26
C ARG A 286 -10.61 0.96 36.73
N ASN A 287 -9.44 0.46 37.12
CA ASN A 287 -9.19 0.10 38.51
C ASN A 287 -9.21 1.34 39.40
N MET A 288 -8.57 2.43 38.99
CA MET A 288 -8.57 3.70 39.72
C MET A 288 -9.97 4.28 39.89
N LYS A 289 -10.80 4.23 38.84
CA LYS A 289 -12.21 4.65 38.90
C LYS A 289 -12.99 3.88 39.97
N SER A 290 -12.90 2.54 39.95
CA SER A 290 -13.59 1.70 40.95
C SER A 290 -13.10 1.97 42.38
N LEU A 291 -11.80 2.20 42.56
CA LEU A 291 -11.23 2.56 43.87
C LEU A 291 -11.66 3.96 44.34
N LEU A 292 -11.79 4.93 43.41
CA LEU A 292 -12.28 6.28 43.70
C LEU A 292 -13.75 6.27 44.10
N GLU A 293 -14.60 5.51 43.41
CA GLU A 293 -16.01 5.34 43.78
C GLU A 293 -16.14 4.83 45.22
N LYS A 294 -15.39 3.78 45.58
CA LYS A 294 -15.34 3.24 46.95
C LYS A 294 -14.82 4.26 47.97
N LEU A 295 -13.81 5.03 47.60
CA LEU A 295 -13.24 6.06 48.48
C LEU A 295 -14.25 7.19 48.74
N ILE A 296 -14.99 7.62 47.71
CA ILE A 296 -16.05 8.64 47.81
C ILE A 296 -17.16 8.15 48.74
N ASP A 297 -17.61 6.90 48.61
CA ASP A 297 -18.65 6.31 49.45
C ASP A 297 -18.24 6.32 50.94
N LEU A 298 -16.99 5.97 51.23
CA LEU A 298 -16.44 5.99 52.59
C LEU A 298 -16.19 7.41 53.12
N SER A 299 -16.04 8.40 52.24
CA SER A 299 -15.78 9.81 52.57
C SER A 299 -17.04 10.68 52.63
N THR A 300 -18.24 10.11 52.52
CA THR A 300 -19.55 10.82 52.52
C THR A 300 -19.77 11.75 53.71
N HIS A 301 -19.11 11.52 54.85
CA HIS A 301 -19.21 12.35 56.05
C HIS A 301 -18.04 13.36 56.23
N GLU A 302 -17.14 13.46 55.26
CA GLU A 302 -15.99 14.36 55.31
C GLU A 302 -16.31 15.76 54.75
N SER A 303 -15.28 16.62 54.63
CA SER A 303 -15.47 17.99 54.17
C SER A 303 -16.08 18.02 52.75
N ARG A 304 -17.07 18.91 52.55
CA ARG A 304 -17.70 19.12 51.24
C ARG A 304 -16.71 19.48 50.13
N MET A 305 -15.59 20.13 50.50
CA MET A 305 -14.51 20.47 49.59
C MET A 305 -13.77 19.21 49.09
N LEU A 306 -13.47 18.26 49.98
CA LEU A 306 -12.81 17.00 49.64
C LEU A 306 -13.68 16.14 48.73
N LEU A 307 -14.97 15.98 49.06
CA LEU A 307 -15.92 15.25 48.24
C LEU A 307 -16.02 15.83 46.82
N LYS A 308 -16.07 17.17 46.70
CA LYS A 308 -16.07 17.83 45.39
C LYS A 308 -14.80 17.54 44.59
N ARG A 309 -13.63 17.57 45.23
CA ARG A 309 -12.35 17.27 44.57
C ARG A 309 -12.23 15.81 44.13
N LEU A 310 -12.70 14.87 44.95
CA LEU A 310 -12.72 13.45 44.59
C LEU A 310 -13.69 13.18 43.42
N ASP A 311 -14.84 13.83 43.39
CA ASP A 311 -15.82 13.72 42.29
C ASP A 311 -15.29 14.34 40.99
N GLU A 312 -14.66 15.52 41.06
CA GLU A 312 -13.95 16.14 39.93
C GLU A 312 -12.86 15.22 39.38
N TYR A 313 -12.11 14.56 40.25
CA TYR A 313 -11.06 13.62 39.86
C TYR A 313 -11.61 12.31 39.28
N LEU A 314 -12.68 11.77 39.84
CA LEU A 314 -13.40 10.61 39.27
C LEU A 314 -13.89 10.89 37.85
N GLN A 315 -14.40 12.11 37.59
CA GLN A 315 -14.80 12.54 36.25
C GLN A 315 -13.62 12.61 35.29
N GLN A 316 -12.48 13.17 35.72
CA GLN A 316 -11.26 13.23 34.92
C GLN A 316 -10.73 11.83 34.58
N VAL A 317 -10.66 10.92 35.56
CA VAL A 317 -10.25 9.52 35.35
C VAL A 317 -11.22 8.80 34.40
N SER A 318 -12.52 9.06 34.52
CA SER A 318 -13.52 8.49 33.61
C SER A 318 -13.40 9.01 32.17
N GLN A 319 -13.09 10.29 31.99
CA GLN A 319 -12.83 10.87 30.66
C GLN A 319 -11.57 10.28 30.03
N LEU A 320 -10.52 10.05 30.82
CA LEU A 320 -9.31 9.39 30.34
C LEU A 320 -9.53 7.91 30.03
N GLU A 321 -10.36 7.21 30.80
CA GLU A 321 -10.77 5.82 30.50
C GLU A 321 -11.44 5.75 29.13
N GLU A 322 -12.38 6.67 28.88
CA GLU A 322 -13.10 6.78 27.61
C GLU A 322 -12.13 7.09 26.45
N ARG A 323 -11.26 8.09 26.62
CA ARG A 323 -10.24 8.45 25.62
C ARG A 323 -9.24 7.33 25.35
N ALA A 324 -8.89 6.52 26.36
CA ALA A 324 -8.05 5.35 26.14
C ALA A 324 -8.76 4.29 25.29
N GLY A 325 -10.07 4.11 25.48
CA GLY A 325 -10.91 3.29 24.61
C GLY A 325 -10.98 3.82 23.18
N GLU A 326 -11.20 5.12 22.99
CA GLU A 326 -11.19 5.79 21.69
C GLU A 326 -9.83 5.69 21.00
N MET A 327 -8.73 5.82 21.76
CA MET A 327 -7.37 5.69 21.27
C MET A 327 -7.14 4.27 20.72
N LEU A 328 -7.54 3.22 21.45
CA LEU A 328 -7.44 1.82 20.97
C LEU A 328 -8.25 1.57 19.70
N VAL A 329 -9.36 2.27 19.53
CA VAL A 329 -10.22 2.22 18.35
C VAL A 329 -9.61 2.99 17.16
N SER A 330 -8.91 4.10 17.44
CA SER A 330 -8.19 4.93 16.45
C SER A 330 -6.80 4.42 16.07
N LEU A 331 -6.19 3.57 16.91
CA LEU A 331 -4.90 2.91 16.66
C LEU A 331 -5.00 1.78 15.60
N ALA A 332 -6.06 1.78 14.78
CA ALA A 332 -6.11 1.03 13.52
C ALA A 332 -5.26 1.77 12.47
N TRP A 333 -3.93 1.66 12.60
CA TRP A 333 -2.90 2.25 11.72
C TRP A 333 -3.18 2.06 10.23
N GLN A 334 -3.84 0.96 9.86
CA GLN A 334 -4.22 0.64 8.49
C GLN A 334 -5.18 1.67 7.89
N ASP A 335 -6.26 2.06 8.59
CA ASP A 335 -7.25 3.01 8.04
C ASP A 335 -6.63 4.40 7.83
N ILE A 336 -5.77 4.83 8.75
CA ILE A 336 -5.05 6.11 8.66
C ILE A 336 -4.05 6.13 7.49
N MET A 337 -3.25 5.06 7.37
CA MET A 337 -2.26 4.97 6.31
C MET A 337 -2.93 4.83 4.95
N VAL A 338 -4.03 4.08 4.85
CA VAL A 338 -4.85 3.99 3.64
C VAL A 338 -5.34 5.37 3.20
N GLU A 339 -5.84 6.22 4.09
CA GLU A 339 -6.26 7.58 3.72
C GLU A 339 -5.10 8.47 3.27
N LYS A 340 -3.92 8.36 3.91
CA LYS A 340 -2.73 9.09 3.46
C LYS A 340 -2.29 8.63 2.08
N ARG A 341 -2.27 7.31 1.85
CA ARG A 341 -1.89 6.71 0.57
C ARG A 341 -2.89 7.01 -0.52
N TRP A 342 -4.17 7.11 -0.17
CA TRP A 342 -5.20 7.57 -1.09
C TRP A 342 -4.87 8.96 -1.64
N GLY A 343 -4.47 9.91 -0.80
CA GLY A 343 -4.03 11.23 -1.24
C GLY A 343 -2.84 11.19 -2.22
N GLU A 344 -1.83 10.36 -1.94
CA GLU A 344 -0.68 10.19 -2.85
C GLU A 344 -1.08 9.49 -4.17
N ILE A 345 -1.99 8.52 -4.12
CA ILE A 345 -2.52 7.84 -5.31
C ILE A 345 -3.36 8.80 -6.15
N GLN A 346 -4.11 9.71 -5.53
CA GLN A 346 -4.83 10.77 -6.26
C GLN A 346 -3.87 11.65 -7.08
N GLU A 347 -2.69 12.00 -6.56
CA GLU A 347 -1.65 12.72 -7.32
C GLU A 347 -1.17 11.95 -8.55
N ARG A 348 -1.01 10.62 -8.41
CA ARG A 348 -0.66 9.75 -9.55
C ARG A 348 -1.79 9.63 -10.55
N LEU A 349 -3.03 9.51 -10.09
CA LEU A 349 -4.22 9.49 -10.92
C LEU A 349 -4.33 10.78 -11.76
N PHE A 350 -3.95 11.94 -11.22
CA PHE A 350 -3.83 13.16 -12.02
C PHE A 350 -2.81 13.04 -13.15
N SER A 351 -1.65 12.46 -12.87
CA SER A 351 -0.60 12.25 -13.87
C SER A 351 -1.03 11.27 -14.97
N ILE A 352 -1.72 10.19 -14.60
CA ILE A 352 -2.30 9.22 -15.55
C ILE A 352 -3.36 9.90 -16.41
N LYS A 353 -4.24 10.69 -15.78
CA LYS A 353 -5.27 11.47 -16.45
C LYS A 353 -4.67 12.43 -17.47
N ASP A 354 -3.62 13.19 -17.12
CA ASP A 354 -2.97 14.11 -18.06
C ASP A 354 -2.38 13.35 -19.26
N LYS A 355 -1.73 12.20 -19.04
CA LYS A 355 -1.24 11.33 -20.12
C LYS A 355 -2.35 10.80 -21.02
N VAL A 356 -3.49 10.38 -20.47
CA VAL A 356 -4.63 9.89 -21.28
C VAL A 356 -5.22 11.04 -22.09
N MET A 357 -5.39 12.22 -21.49
CA MET A 357 -5.91 13.40 -22.17
C MET A 357 -5.03 13.88 -23.33
N GLU A 358 -3.69 13.87 -23.16
CA GLU A 358 -2.74 14.21 -24.22
C GLU A 358 -2.81 13.28 -25.44
N ASN A 359 -3.24 12.03 -25.23
CA ASN A 359 -3.36 11.01 -26.27
C ASN A 359 -4.81 10.83 -26.78
N THR A 360 -5.74 11.67 -26.35
CA THR A 360 -7.15 11.60 -26.73
C THR A 360 -7.46 12.57 -27.87
N GLU A 361 -8.16 12.10 -28.90
CA GLU A 361 -8.57 12.91 -30.06
C GLU A 361 -9.61 13.99 -29.67
N GLU A 362 -9.52 15.17 -30.30
CA GLU A 362 -10.52 16.24 -30.16
C GLU A 362 -11.89 15.73 -30.67
N GLY A 363 -12.87 15.60 -29.76
CA GLY A 363 -14.23 15.12 -30.04
C GLY A 363 -14.66 13.89 -29.23
N VAL A 364 -13.71 13.13 -28.66
CA VAL A 364 -14.03 11.97 -27.79
C VAL A 364 -14.75 12.39 -26.51
N LEU A 365 -14.42 13.57 -25.97
CA LEU A 365 -15.05 14.10 -24.75
C LEU A 365 -16.55 14.39 -24.92
N GLU A 366 -16.98 14.87 -26.09
CA GLU A 366 -18.39 15.12 -26.38
C GLU A 366 -19.18 13.80 -26.46
N SER A 367 -18.56 12.76 -27.03
CA SER A 367 -19.15 11.41 -27.03
C SER A 367 -19.28 10.83 -25.62
N ILE A 368 -18.28 11.07 -24.76
CA ILE A 368 -18.31 10.62 -23.37
C ILE A 368 -19.37 11.37 -22.57
N GLU A 369 -19.52 12.67 -22.80
CA GLU A 369 -20.58 13.49 -22.19
C GLU A 369 -21.96 12.87 -22.46
N GLY A 370 -22.24 12.49 -23.71
CA GLY A 370 -23.47 11.79 -24.07
C GLY A 370 -23.67 10.46 -23.33
N VAL A 371 -22.62 9.65 -23.22
CA VAL A 371 -22.68 8.35 -22.50
C VAL A 371 -22.98 8.56 -21.01
N VAL A 372 -22.33 9.54 -20.37
CA VAL A 372 -22.48 9.80 -18.94
C VAL A 372 -23.87 10.39 -18.64
N GLU A 373 -24.37 11.30 -19.48
CA GLU A 373 -25.71 11.88 -19.32
C GLU A 373 -26.83 10.86 -19.54
N GLU A 374 -26.66 9.90 -20.44
CA GLU A 374 -27.59 8.78 -20.63
C GLU A 374 -27.57 7.80 -19.44
N ALA A 375 -26.38 7.52 -18.92
CA ALA A 375 -26.18 6.52 -17.88
C ALA A 375 -26.52 7.00 -16.46
N ILE A 376 -26.51 8.31 -16.20
CA ILE A 376 -26.80 8.88 -14.87
C ILE A 376 -28.07 9.74 -14.93
N PRO A 377 -29.22 9.17 -14.53
CA PRO A 377 -30.47 9.89 -14.52
C PRO A 377 -30.39 11.14 -13.63
N GLY A 378 -30.81 12.30 -14.16
CA GLY A 378 -30.82 13.59 -13.46
C GLY A 378 -29.56 14.44 -13.63
N LEU A 379 -28.48 13.90 -14.20
CA LEU A 379 -27.21 14.62 -14.35
C LEU A 379 -27.32 15.88 -15.22
N SER A 380 -28.07 15.80 -16.33
CA SER A 380 -28.27 16.92 -17.26
C SER A 380 -29.04 18.10 -16.64
N ALA A 381 -29.75 17.88 -15.53
CA ALA A 381 -30.47 18.91 -14.79
C ALA A 381 -29.60 19.64 -13.75
N VAL A 382 -28.36 19.18 -13.50
CA VAL A 382 -27.45 19.81 -12.54
C VAL A 382 -26.95 21.16 -13.09
N PRO A 383 -27.02 22.25 -12.32
CA PRO A 383 -26.50 23.54 -12.76
C PRO A 383 -24.99 23.47 -13.07
N ARG A 384 -24.57 23.91 -14.25
CA ARG A 384 -23.15 24.02 -14.65
C ARG A 384 -22.45 25.23 -14.00
N ASP A 385 -22.69 25.46 -12.72
CA ASP A 385 -22.03 26.51 -11.96
C ASP A 385 -20.58 26.10 -11.58
N THR A 386 -19.80 27.05 -11.07
CA THR A 386 -18.42 26.80 -10.64
C THR A 386 -18.30 25.74 -9.55
N SER A 387 -19.38 25.47 -8.80
CA SER A 387 -19.36 24.48 -7.71
C SER A 387 -19.52 23.04 -8.19
N HIS A 388 -20.25 22.83 -9.30
CA HIS A 388 -20.46 21.51 -9.91
C HIS A 388 -19.52 21.24 -11.09
N ALA A 389 -18.89 22.28 -11.66
CA ALA A 389 -17.95 22.13 -12.78
C ALA A 389 -16.78 21.17 -12.48
N VAL A 390 -16.25 21.20 -11.25
CA VAL A 390 -15.15 20.32 -10.84
C VAL A 390 -15.59 18.85 -10.77
N PHE A 391 -16.80 18.61 -10.27
CA PHE A 391 -17.41 17.28 -10.23
C PHE A 391 -17.66 16.74 -11.64
N TYR A 392 -18.30 17.53 -12.50
CA TYR A 392 -18.65 17.11 -13.85
C TYR A 392 -17.41 16.78 -14.67
N LYS A 393 -16.38 17.64 -14.59
CA LYS A 393 -15.08 17.38 -15.21
C LYS A 393 -14.44 16.08 -14.70
N ALA A 394 -14.39 15.88 -13.39
CA ALA A 394 -13.81 14.66 -12.81
C ALA A 394 -14.55 13.38 -13.23
N LEU A 395 -15.87 13.47 -13.44
CA LEU A 395 -16.70 12.35 -13.88
C LEU A 395 -16.43 11.99 -15.36
N LEU A 396 -16.37 12.99 -16.25
CA LEU A 396 -16.02 12.76 -17.66
C LEU A 396 -14.61 12.19 -17.80
N GLU A 397 -13.66 12.69 -17.01
CA GLU A 397 -12.28 12.19 -16.96
C GLU A 397 -12.22 10.73 -16.50
N ALA A 398 -13.02 10.34 -15.50
CA ALA A 398 -13.12 8.96 -15.04
C ALA A 398 -13.67 8.03 -16.13
N GLU A 399 -14.73 8.46 -16.82
CA GLU A 399 -15.30 7.68 -17.92
C GLU A 399 -14.34 7.56 -19.11
N LEU A 400 -13.59 8.61 -19.44
CA LEU A 400 -12.56 8.55 -20.49
C LEU A 400 -11.49 7.49 -20.18
N ILE A 401 -10.97 7.47 -18.96
CA ILE A 401 -9.95 6.50 -18.54
C ILE A 401 -10.51 5.08 -18.62
N TYR A 402 -11.76 4.89 -18.18
CA TYR A 402 -12.45 3.61 -18.28
C TYR A 402 -12.63 3.13 -19.73
N GLN A 403 -13.10 4.00 -20.63
CA GLN A 403 -13.24 3.66 -22.04
C GLN A 403 -11.88 3.37 -22.70
N THR A 404 -10.82 4.08 -22.27
CA THR A 404 -9.46 3.82 -22.74
C THR A 404 -8.98 2.42 -22.32
N TYR A 405 -9.23 2.04 -21.06
CA TYR A 405 -8.93 0.72 -20.52
C TYR A 405 -9.70 -0.41 -21.22
N ILE A 406 -11.02 -0.29 -21.36
CA ILE A 406 -11.87 -1.32 -22.00
C ILE A 406 -11.51 -1.52 -23.48
N ASN A 407 -11.12 -0.45 -24.16
CA ASN A 407 -10.64 -0.52 -25.55
C ASN A 407 -9.18 -1.00 -25.68
N GLN A 408 -8.54 -1.41 -24.57
CA GLN A 408 -7.15 -1.88 -24.50
C GLN A 408 -6.14 -0.88 -25.09
N LYS A 409 -6.44 0.42 -24.96
CA LYS A 409 -5.53 1.50 -25.35
C LYS A 409 -4.64 1.85 -24.17
N MET A 410 -3.36 2.13 -24.42
CA MET A 410 -2.35 2.45 -23.39
C MET A 410 -2.16 1.36 -22.30
N PRO A 411 -1.92 0.09 -22.67
CA PRO A 411 -1.73 -1.00 -21.69
C PRO A 411 -0.47 -0.83 -20.81
N GLU A 412 0.47 0.03 -21.23
CA GLU A 412 1.65 0.40 -20.44
C GLU A 412 1.31 1.32 -19.25
N VAL A 413 0.11 1.92 -19.26
CA VAL A 413 -0.36 2.89 -18.25
C VAL A 413 -1.59 2.36 -17.51
N LEU A 414 -2.47 1.60 -18.18
CA LEU A 414 -3.70 1.02 -17.65
C LEU A 414 -3.66 -0.51 -17.82
N ASP A 415 -2.76 -1.17 -17.10
CA ASP A 415 -2.41 -2.58 -17.28
C ASP A 415 -3.44 -3.55 -16.68
N ASP A 416 -3.77 -3.39 -15.40
CA ASP A 416 -4.68 -4.25 -14.67
C ASP A 416 -6.09 -3.66 -14.53
N GLY A 417 -6.23 -2.34 -14.62
CA GLY A 417 -7.47 -1.57 -14.52
C GLY A 417 -7.72 -0.94 -13.14
N VAL A 418 -6.82 -1.12 -12.17
CA VAL A 418 -6.97 -0.58 -10.81
C VAL A 418 -7.09 0.94 -10.82
N TYR A 419 -6.31 1.60 -11.67
CA TYR A 419 -6.38 3.04 -11.85
C TYR A 419 -7.72 3.49 -12.44
N SER A 420 -8.30 2.70 -13.35
CA SER A 420 -9.63 2.98 -13.89
C SER A 420 -10.71 2.86 -12.82
N LEU A 421 -10.62 1.85 -11.95
CA LEU A 421 -11.53 1.67 -10.82
C LEU A 421 -11.43 2.85 -9.85
N LEU A 422 -10.22 3.17 -9.41
CA LEU A 422 -9.98 4.22 -8.42
C LEU A 422 -10.39 5.61 -8.92
N GLN A 423 -10.30 5.86 -10.23
CA GLN A 423 -10.68 7.15 -10.82
C GLN A 423 -12.17 7.49 -10.61
N PHE A 424 -13.06 6.50 -10.53
CA PHE A 424 -14.50 6.72 -10.30
C PHE A 424 -14.84 7.17 -8.87
N ILE A 425 -13.95 6.94 -7.91
CA ILE A 425 -14.18 7.30 -6.50
C ILE A 425 -14.14 8.82 -6.32
N ARG A 426 -13.20 9.48 -6.99
CA ARG A 426 -12.95 10.92 -6.87
C ARG A 426 -14.16 11.82 -7.22
N PRO A 427 -14.86 11.65 -8.36
CA PRO A 427 -16.06 12.46 -8.63
C PRO A 427 -17.14 12.27 -7.57
N LEU A 428 -17.30 11.05 -7.03
CA LEU A 428 -18.25 10.79 -5.95
C LEU A 428 -17.84 11.46 -4.64
N GLU A 429 -16.56 11.44 -4.27
CA GLU A 429 -16.04 12.15 -3.09
C GLU A 429 -16.28 13.66 -3.17
N ILE A 430 -16.03 14.27 -4.33
CA ILE A 430 -16.29 15.70 -4.57
C ILE A 430 -17.77 16.01 -4.40
N LEU A 431 -18.64 15.20 -5.01
CA LEU A 431 -20.10 15.38 -4.92
C LEU A 431 -20.60 15.19 -3.49
N ALA A 432 -20.11 14.18 -2.78
CA ALA A 432 -20.45 13.90 -1.39
C ALA A 432 -20.03 15.04 -0.46
N ALA A 433 -18.81 15.57 -0.60
CA ALA A 433 -18.31 16.69 0.20
C ALA A 433 -19.09 18.01 -0.02
N ASN A 434 -19.65 18.18 -1.23
CA ASN A 434 -20.49 19.33 -1.56
C ASN A 434 -21.93 19.19 -1.03
N SER A 435 -22.46 17.97 -1.08
CA SER A 435 -23.88 17.65 -0.85
C SER A 435 -24.19 17.30 0.61
N ILE A 436 -23.31 16.55 1.28
CA ILE A 436 -23.58 15.99 2.61
C ILE A 436 -22.98 16.90 3.68
N ARG A 437 -23.79 17.24 4.69
CA ARG A 437 -23.34 18.05 5.83
C ARG A 437 -24.00 17.64 7.12
N ILE A 438 -23.19 17.56 8.17
CA ILE A 438 -23.67 17.45 9.55
C ILE A 438 -23.60 18.84 10.22
N SER A 439 -24.63 19.18 10.99
CA SER A 439 -24.65 20.43 11.78
C SER A 439 -23.83 20.26 13.05
N ASP A 440 -23.43 21.37 13.67
CA ASP A 440 -22.75 21.34 14.97
C ASP A 440 -23.61 20.67 16.06
N GLU A 441 -24.93 20.84 15.98
CA GLU A 441 -25.89 20.13 16.83
C GLU A 441 -25.92 18.62 16.55
N GLY A 442 -25.79 18.22 15.28
CA GLY A 442 -25.66 16.82 14.86
C GLY A 442 -24.37 16.19 15.37
N LEU A 443 -23.24 16.89 15.29
CA LEU A 443 -21.95 16.46 15.83
C LEU A 443 -21.98 16.34 17.35
N ASN A 444 -22.58 17.32 18.04
CA ASN A 444 -22.75 17.28 19.48
C ASN A 444 -23.66 16.14 19.94
N ARG A 445 -24.69 15.79 19.15
CA ARG A 445 -25.54 14.62 19.41
C ARG A 445 -24.80 13.30 19.15
N LEU A 446 -24.05 13.19 18.07
CA LEU A 446 -23.19 12.04 17.77
C LEU A 446 -22.22 11.77 18.94
N ARG A 447 -21.55 12.82 19.43
CA ARG A 447 -20.65 12.75 20.61
C ARG A 447 -21.35 12.35 21.91
N LYS A 448 -22.67 12.49 22.02
CA LYS A 448 -23.47 12.05 23.18
C LYS A 448 -24.00 10.62 23.03
N ARG A 449 -24.05 10.08 21.81
CA ARG A 449 -24.57 8.74 21.49
C ARG A 449 -23.56 7.61 21.73
N LYS A 450 -22.42 7.85 22.38
CA LYS A 450 -21.24 6.96 22.48
C LYS A 450 -21.46 5.54 23.04
N ASN A 451 -22.67 5.16 23.46
CA ASN A 451 -23.01 3.81 23.96
C ASN A 451 -24.18 3.18 23.18
N LEU A 452 -24.02 3.02 21.86
CA LEU A 452 -25.04 2.48 20.94
C LEU A 452 -25.41 1.01 21.18
N ASN A 453 -24.60 0.24 21.92
CA ASN A 453 -24.80 -1.19 22.16
C ASN A 453 -26.08 -1.55 22.96
N LYS A 454 -26.87 -0.57 23.41
CA LYS A 454 -28.10 -0.78 24.19
C LYS A 454 -29.41 -0.53 23.42
N GLU A 455 -29.35 -0.01 22.19
CA GLU A 455 -30.55 0.35 21.43
C GLU A 455 -30.75 -0.62 20.26
N GLY A 456 -31.55 -1.67 20.47
CA GLY A 456 -31.83 -2.69 19.45
C GLY A 456 -32.45 -2.18 18.14
N GLY A 457 -32.92 -0.92 18.10
CA GLY A 457 -33.46 -0.27 16.90
C GLY A 457 -32.42 0.22 15.88
N ILE A 458 -31.14 0.30 16.26
CA ILE A 458 -30.07 0.78 15.36
C ILE A 458 -29.58 -0.34 14.44
N GLN A 459 -29.50 -1.56 14.97
CA GLN A 459 -29.18 -2.75 14.18
C GLN A 459 -30.24 -2.96 13.09
N SER A 460 -31.53 -2.84 13.41
CA SER A 460 -32.60 -3.02 12.42
C SER A 460 -32.57 -1.98 11.30
N LEU A 461 -32.12 -0.75 11.58
CA LEU A 461 -31.91 0.27 10.54
C LEU A 461 -30.70 -0.07 9.65
N PHE A 462 -29.62 -0.60 10.21
CA PHE A 462 -28.49 -1.03 9.39
C PHE A 462 -28.81 -2.30 8.58
N ASP A 463 -29.64 -3.19 9.11
CA ASP A 463 -30.12 -4.36 8.37
C ASP A 463 -30.94 -3.92 7.12
N GLN A 464 -31.69 -2.82 7.20
CA GLN A 464 -32.36 -2.22 6.03
C GLN A 464 -31.37 -1.70 4.98
N VAL A 465 -30.27 -1.09 5.40
CA VAL A 465 -29.16 -0.69 4.50
C VAL A 465 -28.62 -1.91 3.76
N ARG A 466 -28.32 -2.99 4.50
CA ARG A 466 -27.79 -4.23 3.91
C ARG A 466 -28.79 -4.87 2.94
N MET A 467 -30.06 -4.99 3.32
CA MET A 467 -31.11 -5.56 2.47
C MET A 467 -31.32 -4.76 1.17
N SER A 468 -31.20 -3.42 1.24
CA SER A 468 -31.31 -2.57 0.05
C SER A 468 -30.16 -2.81 -0.92
N VAL A 469 -28.92 -2.93 -0.43
CA VAL A 469 -27.77 -3.31 -1.28
C VAL A 469 -27.91 -4.72 -1.82
N GLU A 470 -28.34 -5.68 -1.01
CA GLU A 470 -28.55 -7.08 -1.43
C GLU A 470 -29.61 -7.20 -2.54
N PHE A 471 -30.67 -6.38 -2.47
CA PHE A 471 -31.72 -6.36 -3.50
C PHE A 471 -31.24 -5.78 -4.84
N HIS A 472 -30.48 -4.68 -4.83
CA HIS A 472 -30.05 -4.01 -6.05
C HIS A 472 -28.71 -4.52 -6.61
N TYR A 473 -27.77 -4.90 -5.74
CA TYR A 473 -26.40 -5.28 -6.07
C TYR A 473 -25.93 -6.48 -5.22
N PRO A 474 -26.51 -7.68 -5.41
CA PRO A 474 -26.20 -8.85 -4.59
C PRO A 474 -24.71 -9.23 -4.60
N GLN A 475 -23.99 -8.95 -5.69
CA GLN A 475 -22.57 -9.24 -5.85
C GLN A 475 -21.63 -8.51 -4.86
N VAL A 476 -22.07 -7.39 -4.26
CA VAL A 476 -21.25 -6.60 -3.33
C VAL A 476 -21.82 -6.54 -1.91
N ALA A 477 -22.96 -7.19 -1.66
CA ALA A 477 -23.63 -7.12 -0.36
C ALA A 477 -22.79 -7.76 0.77
N ASN A 478 -22.00 -8.78 0.46
CA ASN A 478 -21.08 -9.43 1.39
C ASN A 478 -19.99 -8.49 1.93
N ILE A 479 -19.64 -7.43 1.20
CA ILE A 479 -18.65 -6.42 1.63
C ILE A 479 -19.13 -5.65 2.87
N LEU A 480 -20.45 -5.61 3.12
CA LEU A 480 -21.03 -4.98 4.31
C LEU A 480 -21.01 -5.89 5.55
N GLU A 481 -20.59 -7.15 5.44
CA GLU A 481 -20.48 -8.05 6.58
C GLU A 481 -19.43 -7.55 7.59
N GLY A 482 -19.79 -7.50 8.87
CA GLY A 482 -18.89 -7.06 9.95
C GLY A 482 -18.56 -5.56 9.97
N VAL A 483 -19.09 -4.76 9.04
CA VAL A 483 -18.89 -3.30 9.01
C VAL A 483 -19.54 -2.62 10.23
N PHE A 484 -20.79 -2.99 10.54
CA PHE A 484 -21.51 -2.52 11.72
C PHE A 484 -21.46 -3.59 12.84
N PRO A 485 -21.37 -3.21 14.14
CA PRO A 485 -21.36 -1.84 14.67
C PRO A 485 -19.97 -1.17 14.70
N ARG A 486 -18.91 -1.91 14.38
CA ARG A 486 -17.52 -1.51 14.64
C ARG A 486 -17.11 -0.22 13.92
N ARG A 487 -17.31 -0.12 12.59
CA ARG A 487 -16.92 1.08 11.82
C ARG A 487 -17.77 2.29 12.17
N PHE A 488 -19.06 2.09 12.48
CA PHE A 488 -19.89 3.20 12.96
C PHE A 488 -19.45 3.71 14.33
N GLN A 489 -19.02 2.83 15.24
CA GLN A 489 -18.46 3.23 16.53
C GLN A 489 -17.13 3.98 16.36
N GLN A 490 -16.26 3.53 15.46
CA GLN A 490 -15.04 4.26 15.07
C GLN A 490 -15.37 5.68 14.59
N PHE A 491 -16.31 5.82 13.66
CA PHE A 491 -16.80 7.10 13.19
C PHE A 491 -17.33 7.98 14.34
N ALA A 492 -18.25 7.45 15.16
CA ALA A 492 -18.88 8.21 16.25
C ALA A 492 -17.88 8.65 17.34
N SER A 493 -16.77 7.94 17.47
CA SER A 493 -15.71 8.20 18.46
C SER A 493 -14.63 9.16 17.95
N ASN A 494 -14.68 9.58 16.67
CA ASN A 494 -13.66 10.45 16.09
C ASN A 494 -13.84 11.91 16.59
N PRO A 495 -12.88 12.47 17.35
CA PRO A 495 -13.00 13.83 17.89
C PRO A 495 -12.82 14.92 16.81
N TYR A 496 -12.20 14.58 15.68
CA TYR A 496 -11.81 15.49 14.60
C TYR A 496 -12.85 15.58 13.46
N LEU A 497 -14.06 15.03 13.64
CA LEU A 497 -15.11 15.13 12.63
C LEU A 497 -15.45 16.58 12.31
N LYS A 498 -15.40 16.91 11.02
CA LYS A 498 -15.81 18.19 10.46
C LYS A 498 -17.28 18.14 10.03
N ASN A 499 -17.82 19.30 9.66
CA ASN A 499 -19.20 19.42 9.19
C ASN A 499 -19.40 18.86 7.77
N LYS A 500 -18.31 18.65 7.04
CA LYS A 500 -18.27 17.99 5.73
C LYS A 500 -17.50 16.68 5.85
N PRO A 501 -17.87 15.64 5.11
CA PRO A 501 -17.11 14.41 5.09
C PRO A 501 -15.77 14.63 4.37
N ASP A 502 -14.70 14.03 4.91
CA ASP A 502 -13.40 14.00 4.25
C ASP A 502 -13.27 12.81 3.27
N ASN A 503 -14.11 11.76 3.42
CA ASN A 503 -14.12 10.55 2.59
C ASN A 503 -15.54 9.93 2.49
N LEU A 504 -15.70 8.88 1.68
CA LEU A 504 -16.99 8.21 1.47
C LEU A 504 -17.53 7.48 2.72
N ASP A 505 -16.65 6.89 3.54
CA ASP A 505 -17.05 6.23 4.80
C ASP A 505 -17.70 7.24 5.76
N GLN A 506 -17.07 8.40 5.97
CA GLN A 506 -17.65 9.49 6.76
C GLN A 506 -18.96 10.01 6.16
N ALA A 507 -19.03 10.13 4.83
CA ALA A 507 -20.25 10.55 4.15
C ALA A 507 -21.42 9.60 4.43
N ALA A 508 -21.18 8.29 4.34
CA ALA A 508 -22.17 7.27 4.65
C ALA A 508 -22.65 7.35 6.10
N TRP A 509 -21.72 7.44 7.05
CA TRP A 509 -22.06 7.50 8.47
C TRP A 509 -22.72 8.81 8.88
N MET A 510 -22.41 9.92 8.21
CA MET A 510 -23.13 11.19 8.39
C MET A 510 -24.60 11.06 7.98
N ILE A 511 -24.89 10.43 6.83
CA ILE A 511 -26.27 10.17 6.38
C ILE A 511 -26.97 9.22 7.36
N PHE A 512 -26.30 8.12 7.71
CA PHE A 512 -26.85 7.13 8.64
C PHE A 512 -27.19 7.76 10.00
N ASN A 513 -26.29 8.58 10.56
CA ASN A 513 -26.55 9.28 11.82
C ASN A 513 -27.71 10.29 11.74
N ALA A 514 -27.87 10.97 10.60
CA ALA A 514 -29.02 11.86 10.39
C ALA A 514 -30.36 11.09 10.38
N ALA A 515 -30.36 9.85 9.88
CA ALA A 515 -31.53 8.99 9.89
C ALA A 515 -31.87 8.41 11.27
N LEU A 516 -30.87 8.19 12.14
CA LEU A 516 -31.09 7.79 13.53
C LEU A 516 -31.90 8.83 14.31
N ASP A 517 -31.81 10.12 13.98
CA ASP A 517 -32.66 11.16 14.59
C ASP A 517 -34.12 11.06 14.15
N ARG A 518 -34.37 10.56 12.93
CA ARG A 518 -35.71 10.48 12.31
C ARG A 518 -36.34 9.10 12.47
N GLN A 519 -35.59 8.11 12.95
CA GLN A 519 -35.95 6.68 13.02
C GLN A 519 -36.48 6.14 11.69
N ASN A 520 -36.04 6.71 10.58
CA ASN A 520 -36.50 6.36 9.25
C ASN A 520 -35.41 6.73 8.23
N LEU A 521 -35.13 5.81 7.31
CA LEU A 521 -34.24 5.98 6.19
C LEU A 521 -35.03 5.56 4.94
N THR A 522 -35.12 6.42 3.93
CA THR A 522 -35.81 6.03 2.68
C THR A 522 -35.03 4.93 1.98
N GLU A 523 -35.68 4.18 1.08
CA GLU A 523 -35.02 3.11 0.31
C GLU A 523 -33.76 3.61 -0.43
N ASP A 524 -33.84 4.77 -1.08
CA ASP A 524 -32.68 5.40 -1.72
C ASP A 524 -31.61 5.84 -0.71
N GLY A 525 -32.02 6.28 0.48
CA GLY A 525 -31.10 6.62 1.58
C GLY A 525 -30.37 5.38 2.11
N CYS A 526 -31.07 4.25 2.25
CA CYS A 526 -30.52 2.95 2.60
C CYS A 526 -29.49 2.53 1.55
N LEU A 527 -29.89 2.58 0.27
CA LEU A 527 -29.03 2.23 -0.84
C LEU A 527 -27.78 3.12 -0.86
N LEU A 528 -27.93 4.44 -0.76
CA LEU A 528 -26.81 5.38 -0.79
C LEU A 528 -25.80 5.13 0.34
N VAL A 529 -26.26 4.93 1.58
CA VAL A 529 -25.36 4.60 2.71
C VAL A 529 -24.59 3.31 2.40
N GLY A 530 -25.29 2.28 1.92
CA GLY A 530 -24.68 1.01 1.59
C GLY A 530 -23.66 1.10 0.46
N LEU A 531 -23.98 1.78 -0.64
CA LEU A 531 -23.09 1.97 -1.78
C LEU A 531 -21.84 2.76 -1.38
N LEU A 532 -21.96 3.83 -0.59
CA LEU A 532 -20.82 4.61 -0.13
C LEU A 532 -19.85 3.78 0.74
N LEU A 533 -20.39 2.93 1.63
CA LEU A 533 -19.58 2.02 2.44
C LEU A 533 -18.90 0.95 1.59
N VAL A 534 -19.63 0.34 0.65
CA VAL A 534 -19.08 -0.65 -0.30
C VAL A 534 -17.94 -0.05 -1.12
N ILE A 535 -18.16 1.13 -1.73
CA ILE A 535 -17.15 1.79 -2.56
C ILE A 535 -15.91 2.12 -1.71
N SER A 536 -16.10 2.58 -0.47
CA SER A 536 -14.98 2.84 0.45
C SER A 536 -14.19 1.56 0.76
N GLN A 537 -14.85 0.42 0.96
CA GLN A 537 -14.18 -0.84 1.24
C GLN A 537 -13.44 -1.40 0.02
N ILE A 538 -14.04 -1.30 -1.18
CA ILE A 538 -13.37 -1.69 -2.44
C ILE A 538 -12.14 -0.81 -2.66
N ARG A 539 -12.25 0.50 -2.42
CA ARG A 539 -11.09 1.40 -2.45
C ARG A 539 -9.99 0.91 -1.51
N ASP A 540 -10.31 0.69 -0.25
CA ASP A 540 -9.35 0.32 0.79
C ASP A 540 -8.64 -1.00 0.46
N LYS A 541 -9.32 -1.95 -0.20
CA LYS A 541 -8.74 -3.21 -0.69
C LYS A 541 -7.59 -3.00 -1.68
N HIS A 542 -7.64 -1.94 -2.50
CA HIS A 542 -6.63 -1.65 -3.52
C HIS A 542 -5.56 -0.65 -3.06
N ILE A 543 -5.66 -0.13 -1.84
CA ILE A 543 -4.68 0.79 -1.29
C ILE A 543 -3.74 0.03 -0.37
N ASP A 544 -2.50 -0.10 -0.80
CA ASP A 544 -1.42 -0.53 0.07
C ASP A 544 -1.08 0.60 1.07
N PRO A 545 -1.17 0.37 2.40
CA PRO A 545 -0.85 1.38 3.40
C PRO A 545 0.62 1.86 3.36
N PHE A 546 1.51 1.10 2.74
CA PHE A 546 2.96 1.31 2.77
C PHE A 546 3.56 1.59 1.40
N ASN A 547 2.85 1.25 0.32
CA ASN A 547 3.25 1.55 -1.05
C ASN A 547 2.36 2.63 -1.68
N ASN A 548 2.93 3.44 -2.57
CA ASN A 548 2.18 4.42 -3.36
C ASN A 548 1.70 3.86 -4.72
N ILE A 549 1.96 2.57 -4.97
CA ILE A 549 1.41 1.81 -6.09
C ILE A 549 0.18 1.05 -5.57
N PRO A 550 -1.00 1.21 -6.19
CA PRO A 550 -2.19 0.42 -5.84
C PRO A 550 -1.96 -1.08 -6.02
N LEU A 551 -2.62 -1.90 -5.21
CA LEU A 551 -2.65 -3.34 -5.38
C LEU A 551 -3.49 -3.70 -6.61
N GLY A 552 -2.90 -4.47 -7.52
CA GLY A 552 -3.54 -4.84 -8.76
C GLY A 552 -4.80 -5.68 -8.57
N MET A 553 -5.63 -5.73 -9.61
CA MET A 553 -6.91 -6.44 -9.58
C MET A 553 -6.78 -7.88 -10.08
N GLU A 554 -7.39 -8.81 -9.36
CA GLU A 554 -7.53 -10.21 -9.79
C GLU A 554 -8.73 -10.41 -10.73
N ASP A 555 -9.83 -9.69 -10.46
CA ASP A 555 -11.06 -9.74 -11.25
C ASP A 555 -11.28 -8.41 -11.99
N LYS A 556 -11.31 -8.46 -13.32
CA LYS A 556 -11.53 -7.27 -14.16
C LYS A 556 -12.98 -6.78 -14.12
N GLU A 557 -13.92 -7.63 -13.75
CA GLU A 557 -15.33 -7.25 -13.60
C GLU A 557 -15.54 -6.27 -12.43
N GLU A 558 -14.60 -6.22 -11.48
CA GLU A 558 -14.65 -5.29 -10.34
C GLU A 558 -14.70 -3.81 -10.81
N VAL A 559 -14.06 -3.47 -11.93
CA VAL A 559 -14.13 -2.12 -12.53
C VAL A 559 -15.55 -1.78 -12.99
N HIS A 560 -16.21 -2.73 -13.65
CA HIS A 560 -17.59 -2.55 -14.15
C HIS A 560 -18.57 -2.36 -13.00
N ILE A 561 -18.42 -3.18 -11.95
CA ILE A 561 -19.23 -3.10 -10.74
C ILE A 561 -19.04 -1.73 -10.08
N VAL A 562 -17.80 -1.27 -9.87
CA VAL A 562 -17.52 0.03 -9.24
C VAL A 562 -18.10 1.19 -10.04
N ARG A 563 -17.95 1.17 -11.38
CA ARG A 563 -18.55 2.18 -12.26
C ARG A 563 -20.07 2.25 -12.08
N GLU A 564 -20.75 1.11 -12.07
CA GLU A 564 -22.21 1.04 -11.96
C GLU A 564 -22.71 1.56 -10.61
N ILE A 565 -22.10 1.11 -9.50
CA ILE A 565 -22.51 1.55 -8.15
C ILE A 565 -22.19 3.03 -7.92
N VAL A 566 -21.10 3.55 -8.50
CA VAL A 566 -20.77 4.99 -8.44
C VAL A 566 -21.82 5.80 -9.20
N TYR A 567 -22.19 5.38 -10.40
CA TYR A 567 -23.24 6.04 -11.18
C TYR A 567 -24.58 6.08 -10.44
N ARG A 568 -24.94 4.96 -9.79
CA ARG A 568 -26.15 4.89 -8.97
C ARG A 568 -26.07 5.83 -7.77
N ALA A 569 -24.94 5.86 -7.06
CA ALA A 569 -24.74 6.77 -5.93
C ALA A 569 -24.82 8.24 -6.36
N ILE A 570 -24.21 8.60 -7.48
CA ILE A 570 -24.29 9.95 -8.08
C ILE A 570 -25.75 10.28 -8.43
N SER A 571 -26.47 9.36 -9.08
CA SER A 571 -27.87 9.57 -9.46
C SER A 571 -28.75 9.88 -8.24
N ILE A 572 -28.57 9.16 -7.13
CA ILE A 572 -29.30 9.41 -5.89
C ILE A 572 -28.94 10.79 -5.32
N LEU A 573 -27.65 11.16 -5.29
CA LEU A 573 -27.18 12.44 -4.75
C LEU A 573 -27.65 13.64 -5.58
N VAL A 574 -27.79 13.48 -6.89
CA VAL A 574 -28.20 14.55 -7.82
C VAL A 574 -29.71 14.76 -7.84
N GLN A 575 -30.51 13.69 -7.73
CA GLN A 575 -31.96 13.76 -7.87
C GLN A 575 -32.70 14.24 -6.63
N LYS A 576 -32.10 14.12 -5.44
CA LYS A 576 -32.80 14.31 -4.17
C LYS A 576 -32.53 15.67 -3.53
N ASP A 577 -33.54 16.16 -2.81
CA ASP A 577 -33.42 17.34 -1.98
C ASP A 577 -32.45 17.07 -0.80
N LEU A 578 -31.37 17.84 -0.74
CA LEU A 578 -30.26 17.72 0.23
C LEU A 578 -30.73 17.81 1.70
N SER A 579 -31.98 18.20 1.94
CA SER A 579 -32.64 18.23 3.25
C SER A 579 -32.81 16.84 3.88
N GLU A 580 -32.77 15.76 3.09
CA GLU A 580 -32.75 14.39 3.61
C GLU A 580 -31.39 14.04 4.24
N PHE A 581 -30.29 14.52 3.65
CA PHE A 581 -28.91 14.19 4.00
C PHE A 581 -28.22 15.25 4.86
N THR A 582 -28.95 16.31 5.23
CA THR A 582 -28.47 17.39 6.09
C THR A 582 -29.36 17.54 7.32
N SER A 583 -28.74 17.63 8.49
CA SER A 583 -29.45 17.85 9.77
C SER A 583 -30.06 19.26 9.92
N ASN A 584 -30.06 20.09 8.88
CA ASN A 584 -30.53 21.48 8.91
C ASN A 584 -32.02 21.59 8.57
N ARG A 585 -32.84 21.97 9.55
CA ARG A 585 -34.18 22.55 9.32
C ARG A 585 -34.14 23.98 8.74
N SER A 586 -32.98 24.62 8.69
CA SER A 586 -32.86 26.09 8.56
C SER A 586 -32.76 26.63 7.12
N ARG A 587 -32.69 25.80 6.08
CA ARG A 587 -32.58 26.29 4.68
C ARG A 587 -33.90 26.51 3.94
N GLN A 588 -35.04 26.19 4.55
CA GLN A 588 -36.35 26.44 3.92
C GLN A 588 -36.76 27.93 3.87
N VAL A 589 -36.00 28.86 4.48
CA VAL A 589 -36.43 30.28 4.59
C VAL A 589 -35.77 31.21 3.57
N LEU A 590 -34.69 30.81 2.88
CA LEU A 590 -33.93 31.73 2.01
C LEU A 590 -34.08 31.48 0.50
N VAL A 591 -34.86 30.49 0.07
CA VAL A 591 -35.14 30.24 -1.36
C VAL A 591 -36.54 30.71 -1.78
N ASN A 592 -37.41 31.03 -0.82
CA ASN A 592 -38.75 31.55 -1.09
C ASN A 592 -38.88 33.02 -0.65
N GLN A 593 -38.13 33.92 -1.28
CA GLN A 593 -38.60 35.29 -1.49
C GLN A 593 -38.26 35.70 -2.93
N PRO A 594 -39.22 36.29 -3.66
CA PRO A 594 -39.17 36.50 -5.11
C PRO A 594 -38.04 37.42 -5.57
#